data_AF-A0A7S0FVT3-F1
#
_entry.id   AF-A0A7S0FVT3-F1
#
_cell.length_a   1.000
_cell.length_b   1.000
_cell.length_c   1.000
_cell.angle_alpha   90.00
_cell.angle_beta   90.00
_cell.angle_gamma   90.00
#
_symmetry.space_group_name_H-M   'P 1'
#
loop_
_entity.id
_entity.type
_entity.pdbx_description
1 polymer ?
#
loop_
_entity_poly.entity_id
_entity_poly.type
_entity_poly.pdbx_seq_one_letter_code
_entity_poly.pdbx_strand_id
1 'polypeptide(L)'
;KDRARTGPATVVIQGMGVGMISTVLPTMVLAVAIVATAELADSYGVAVSAVGMLATLAISLSTDAYGPIADNAGGLAEMAHFGKEVRDKTDSLDALGNTTAAIGKGFAVGSAVLTALSLLAAFKGIVDPSSRHGARADAPKMDYDVSDPILLAGVLVGAMLPFLFGALTMISVGKAAAEMIEEVRRQFREVKNEKGRTLMEAIIRSTNGEKLSEEDDVDPDSDRCVMISTRSSIKEMIAPGVYAVLSPLVVGFLIGPRAVMGLLAGTIGSAAMLAVMMGNAGGAWDNSKKLCEKLGIKKTDQGKACVV
;
A
#
# COMPACT_ATOMS: atom_id res chain seq x y z
N LYS A 1 16.80 -3.49 21.32
CA LYS A 1 17.92 -4.19 20.63
C LYS A 1 17.53 -4.37 19.17
N ASP A 2 18.45 -4.14 18.25
CA ASP A 2 18.20 -4.36 16.82
C ASP A 2 17.77 -5.81 16.57
N ARG A 3 16.62 -5.99 15.92
CA ARG A 3 15.97 -7.28 15.68
C ARG A 3 16.60 -8.02 14.51
N ALA A 4 17.31 -7.33 13.62
CA ALA A 4 18.02 -7.95 12.52
C ALA A 4 19.13 -8.89 12.99
N ARG A 5 19.68 -8.67 14.19
CA ARG A 5 20.70 -9.54 14.81
C ARG A 5 20.21 -10.95 15.13
N THR A 6 18.89 -11.12 15.29
CA THR A 6 18.26 -12.41 15.60
C THR A 6 17.59 -13.05 14.38
N GLY A 7 17.81 -12.49 13.18
CA GLY A 7 17.34 -13.03 11.91
C GLY A 7 16.04 -12.42 11.38
N PRO A 8 15.61 -12.84 10.18
CA PRO A 8 14.50 -12.22 9.45
C PRO A 8 13.15 -12.38 10.17
N ALA A 9 12.91 -13.51 10.85
CA ALA A 9 11.67 -13.74 11.58
C ALA A 9 11.40 -12.65 12.63
N THR A 10 12.42 -12.24 13.38
CA THR A 10 12.29 -11.17 14.38
C THR A 10 12.15 -9.78 13.77
N VAL A 11 12.65 -9.56 12.55
CA VAL A 11 12.45 -8.31 11.78
C VAL A 11 10.99 -8.21 11.33
N VAL A 12 10.42 -9.29 10.79
CA VAL A 12 9.01 -9.33 10.39
C VAL A 12 8.09 -9.14 11.60
N ILE A 13 8.30 -9.86 12.70
CA ILE A 13 7.50 -9.71 13.92
C ILE A 13 7.52 -8.25 14.42
N GLN A 14 8.70 -7.63 14.45
CA GLN A 14 8.84 -6.25 14.90
C GLN A 14 8.15 -5.26 13.97
N GLY A 15 8.31 -5.40 12.65
CA GLY A 15 7.67 -4.51 11.68
C GLY A 15 6.15 -4.62 11.71
N MET A 16 5.61 -5.83 11.84
CA MET A 16 4.17 -6.04 12.06
C MET A 16 3.68 -5.35 13.35
N GLY A 17 4.42 -5.52 14.45
CA GLY A 17 4.09 -4.85 15.72
C GLY A 17 4.14 -3.33 15.63
N VAL A 18 5.14 -2.76 14.95
CA VAL A 18 5.26 -1.32 14.70
C VAL A 18 4.09 -0.83 13.83
N GLY A 19 3.73 -1.56 12.76
CA GLY A 19 2.57 -1.26 11.94
C GLY A 19 1.29 -1.21 12.76
N MET A 20 1.04 -2.20 13.62
CA MET A 20 -0.13 -2.26 14.49
C MET A 20 -0.18 -1.09 15.49
N ILE A 21 0.95 -0.75 16.13
CA ILE A 21 1.03 0.39 17.05
C ILE A 21 0.79 1.72 16.31
N SER A 22 1.25 1.82 15.06
CA SER A 22 1.17 3.05 14.28
C SER A 22 -0.26 3.48 13.94
N THR A 23 -1.26 2.59 14.08
CA THR A 23 -2.68 2.92 13.84
C THR A 23 -3.27 3.75 14.97
N VAL A 24 -2.74 3.67 16.19
CA VAL A 24 -3.34 4.25 17.39
C VAL A 24 -3.52 5.75 17.26
N LEU A 25 -2.44 6.50 17.02
CA LEU A 25 -2.51 7.97 17.00
C LEU A 25 -3.34 8.51 15.83
N PRO A 26 -3.15 8.07 14.57
CA PRO A 26 -4.00 8.51 13.46
C PRO A 26 -5.48 8.23 13.69
N THR A 27 -5.83 7.08 14.26
CA THR A 27 -7.22 6.71 14.55
C THR A 27 -7.83 7.61 15.62
N MET A 28 -7.10 7.88 16.69
CA MET A 28 -7.55 8.80 17.74
C MET A 28 -7.77 10.21 17.20
N VAL A 29 -6.85 10.71 16.36
CA VAL A 29 -6.99 12.01 15.71
C VAL A 29 -8.21 12.05 14.78
N LEU A 30 -8.44 11.00 13.98
CA LEU A 30 -9.63 10.91 13.14
C LEU A 30 -10.92 10.87 13.98
N ALA A 31 -10.96 10.10 15.06
CA ALA A 31 -12.12 10.03 15.93
C ALA A 31 -12.47 11.39 16.55
N VAL A 32 -11.46 12.12 17.06
CA VAL A 32 -11.63 13.48 17.58
C VAL A 32 -12.09 14.42 16.48
N ALA A 33 -11.50 14.38 15.29
CA ALA A 33 -11.89 15.22 14.17
C ALA A 33 -13.34 14.98 13.74
N ILE A 34 -13.77 13.72 13.66
CA ILE A 34 -15.15 13.36 13.30
C ILE A 34 -16.13 13.92 14.32
N VAL A 35 -15.92 13.67 15.62
CA VAL A 35 -16.83 14.15 16.67
C VAL A 35 -16.84 15.67 16.73
N ALA A 36 -15.66 16.31 16.76
CA ALA A 36 -15.57 17.76 16.86
C ALA A 36 -16.21 18.47 15.66
N THR A 37 -16.04 17.96 14.45
CA THR A 37 -16.62 18.58 13.25
C THR A 37 -18.11 18.27 13.11
N ALA A 38 -18.57 17.11 13.59
CA ALA A 38 -19.99 16.80 13.69
C ALA A 38 -20.71 17.74 14.68
N GLU A 39 -20.11 18.06 15.83
CA GLU A 39 -20.70 19.03 16.78
C GLU A 39 -20.83 20.45 16.19
N LEU A 40 -19.99 20.81 15.21
CA LEU A 40 -20.01 22.13 14.60
C LEU A 40 -21.05 22.27 13.48
N ALA A 41 -21.28 21.21 12.69
CA ALA A 41 -22.18 21.27 11.52
C ALA A 41 -22.70 19.90 11.07
N ASP A 42 -22.93 18.98 12.00
CA ASP A 42 -23.42 17.61 11.75
C ASP A 42 -22.60 16.88 10.65
N SER A 43 -23.27 16.08 9.83
CA SER A 43 -22.67 15.38 8.68
C SER A 43 -22.02 16.32 7.66
N TYR A 44 -22.45 17.58 7.58
CA TYR A 44 -21.83 18.57 6.71
C TYR A 44 -20.46 19.01 7.24
N GLY A 45 -20.33 19.18 8.56
CA GLY A 45 -19.05 19.47 9.20
C GLY A 45 -18.01 18.38 8.95
N VAL A 46 -18.41 17.11 9.07
CA VAL A 46 -17.55 15.97 8.72
C VAL A 46 -17.15 16.01 7.24
N ALA A 47 -18.07 16.32 6.33
CA ALA A 47 -17.78 16.42 4.90
C ALA A 47 -16.79 17.54 4.57
N VAL A 48 -16.98 18.72 5.15
CA VAL A 48 -16.08 19.86 4.96
C VAL A 48 -14.71 19.57 5.57
N SER A 49 -14.63 18.80 6.66
CA SER A 49 -13.34 18.38 7.24
C SER A 49 -12.50 17.53 6.29
N ALA A 50 -13.14 16.68 5.46
CA ALA A 50 -12.45 15.91 4.43
C ALA A 50 -11.82 16.83 3.37
N VAL A 51 -12.56 17.86 2.94
CA VAL A 51 -12.06 18.91 2.03
C VAL A 51 -10.91 19.69 2.69
N GLY A 52 -11.04 20.03 3.97
CA GLY A 52 -10.00 20.70 4.75
C GLY A 52 -8.69 19.91 4.83
N MET A 53 -8.77 18.59 5.05
CA MET A 53 -7.60 17.71 5.05
C MET A 53 -6.89 17.67 3.68
N LEU A 54 -7.66 17.78 2.58
CA LEU A 54 -7.14 17.81 1.22
C LEU A 54 -6.88 19.23 0.68
N ALA A 55 -7.08 20.29 1.46
CA ALA A 55 -6.88 21.66 1.00
C ALA A 55 -5.41 21.93 0.61
N THR A 56 -4.47 21.21 1.23
CA THR A 56 -3.03 21.25 0.92
C THR A 56 -2.59 20.12 -0.01
N LEU A 57 -3.52 19.45 -0.72
CA LEU A 57 -3.22 18.29 -1.56
C LEU A 57 -2.11 18.55 -2.57
N ALA A 58 -2.04 19.74 -3.18
CA ALA A 58 -0.97 20.07 -4.12
C ALA A 58 0.43 19.94 -3.50
N ILE A 59 0.60 20.38 -2.25
CA ILE A 59 1.86 20.27 -1.51
C ILE A 59 2.12 18.81 -1.14
N SER A 60 1.15 18.15 -0.52
CA SER A 60 1.29 16.74 -0.07
C SER A 60 1.59 15.79 -1.23
N LEU A 61 0.88 15.95 -2.36
CA LEU A 61 1.08 15.14 -3.56
C LEU A 61 2.42 15.44 -4.22
N SER A 62 2.86 16.71 -4.25
CA SER A 62 4.21 17.05 -4.74
C SER A 62 5.30 16.39 -3.91
N THR A 63 5.14 16.31 -2.59
CA THR A 63 6.12 15.64 -1.71
C THR A 63 6.07 14.12 -1.83
N ASP A 64 4.92 13.53 -2.13
CA ASP A 64 4.78 12.09 -2.39
C ASP A 64 5.42 11.72 -3.73
N ALA A 65 5.10 12.47 -4.80
CA ALA A 65 5.65 12.28 -6.15
C ALA A 65 7.17 12.49 -6.23
N TYR A 66 7.74 13.26 -5.31
CA TYR A 66 9.18 13.44 -5.18
C TYR A 66 9.93 12.12 -4.92
N GLY A 67 9.34 11.19 -4.15
CA GLY A 67 10.00 9.93 -3.77
C GLY A 67 10.35 9.05 -4.98
N PRO A 68 9.37 8.66 -5.82
CA PRO A 68 9.63 7.88 -7.03
C PRO A 68 10.61 8.54 -8.01
N ILE A 69 10.65 9.88 -8.06
CA ILE A 69 11.62 10.62 -8.88
C ILE A 69 13.05 10.40 -8.34
N ALA A 70 13.23 10.49 -7.02
CA ALA A 70 14.52 10.28 -6.37
C ALA A 70 15.01 8.82 -6.51
N ASP A 71 14.13 7.83 -6.37
CA ASP A 71 14.46 6.41 -6.55
C ASP A 71 14.93 6.13 -7.99
N ASN A 72 14.18 6.60 -9.00
CA ASN A 72 14.57 6.47 -10.41
C ASN A 72 15.88 7.19 -10.73
N ALA A 73 16.11 8.39 -10.17
CA ALA A 73 17.37 9.10 -10.33
C ALA A 73 18.54 8.30 -9.74
N GLY A 74 18.34 7.65 -8.60
CA GLY A 74 19.29 6.72 -8.03
C GLY A 74 19.57 5.53 -8.93
N GLY A 75 18.52 4.87 -9.45
CA GLY A 75 18.66 3.73 -10.36
C GLY A 75 19.43 4.08 -11.64
N LEU A 76 19.13 5.23 -12.24
CA LEU A 76 19.87 5.75 -13.40
C LEU A 76 21.34 6.06 -13.06
N ALA A 77 21.61 6.63 -11.89
CA ALA A 77 22.98 6.90 -11.45
C ALA A 77 23.80 5.61 -11.29
N GLU A 78 23.19 4.53 -10.80
CA GLU A 78 23.82 3.21 -10.67
C GLU A 78 24.08 2.59 -12.06
N MET A 79 23.07 2.58 -12.93
CA MET A 79 23.18 2.01 -14.28
C MET A 79 24.14 2.79 -15.19
N ALA A 80 24.27 4.11 -14.99
CA ALA A 80 25.23 4.95 -15.71
C ALA A 80 26.64 4.98 -15.06
N HIS A 81 26.86 4.17 -14.01
CA HIS A 81 28.14 4.08 -13.28
C HIS A 81 28.67 5.43 -12.76
N PHE A 82 27.77 6.31 -12.30
CA PHE A 82 28.19 7.56 -11.67
C PHE A 82 28.95 7.32 -10.36
N GLY A 83 29.76 8.30 -9.98
CA GLY A 83 30.58 8.23 -8.78
C GLY A 83 29.75 8.11 -7.50
N LYS A 84 30.36 7.53 -6.46
CA LYS A 84 29.71 7.27 -5.17
C LYS A 84 29.03 8.50 -4.57
N GLU A 85 29.58 9.69 -4.77
CA GLU A 85 28.99 10.95 -4.28
C GLU A 85 27.57 11.19 -4.85
N VAL A 86 27.32 10.83 -6.12
CA VAL A 86 25.99 10.95 -6.74
C VAL A 86 25.03 9.95 -6.10
N ARG A 87 25.48 8.70 -5.90
CA ARG A 87 24.67 7.64 -5.27
C ARG A 87 24.33 7.96 -3.82
N ASP A 88 25.30 8.44 -3.04
CA ASP A 88 25.09 8.85 -1.64
C ASP A 88 24.07 10.00 -1.53
N LYS A 89 24.07 10.94 -2.50
CA LYS A 89 23.04 11.99 -2.60
C LYS A 89 21.69 11.38 -2.94
N THR A 90 21.56 10.58 -4.00
CA THR A 90 20.27 9.99 -4.40
C THR A 90 19.69 9.07 -3.34
N ASP A 91 20.51 8.27 -2.65
CA ASP A 91 20.04 7.40 -1.56
C ASP A 91 19.52 8.20 -0.35
N SER A 92 20.08 9.39 -0.12
CA SER A 92 19.57 10.30 0.91
C SER A 92 18.23 10.92 0.53
N LEU A 93 18.03 11.25 -0.76
CA LEU A 93 16.77 11.76 -1.29
C LEU A 93 15.68 10.67 -1.31
N ASP A 94 16.03 9.45 -1.70
CA ASP A 94 15.14 8.29 -1.71
C ASP A 94 14.65 7.92 -0.30
N ALA A 95 15.54 7.90 0.69
CA ALA A 95 15.14 7.69 2.08
C ALA A 95 14.14 8.74 2.60
N LEU A 96 14.28 10.00 2.16
CA LEU A 96 13.29 11.05 2.44
C LEU A 96 11.97 10.76 1.70
N GLY A 97 12.05 10.37 0.43
CA GLY A 97 10.91 9.96 -0.40
C GLY A 97 10.07 8.84 0.20
N ASN A 98 10.69 7.83 0.79
CA ASN A 98 9.99 6.75 1.49
C ASN A 98 9.15 7.26 2.67
N THR A 99 9.65 8.28 3.36
CA THR A 99 8.95 8.91 4.48
C THR A 99 7.80 9.77 3.99
N THR A 100 7.99 10.56 2.92
CA THR A 100 6.92 11.37 2.34
C THR A 100 5.83 10.50 1.72
N ALA A 101 6.17 9.35 1.15
CA ALA A 101 5.20 8.37 0.65
C ALA A 101 4.34 7.76 1.77
N ALA A 102 4.94 7.49 2.94
CA ALA A 102 4.17 7.05 4.10
C ALA A 102 3.20 8.15 4.60
N ILE A 103 3.63 9.41 4.61
CA ILE A 103 2.78 10.55 4.95
C ILE A 103 1.63 10.70 3.93
N GLY A 104 1.93 10.61 2.63
CA GLY A 104 0.95 10.64 1.54
C GLY A 104 -0.13 9.57 1.70
N LYS A 105 0.29 8.32 1.99
CA LYS A 105 -0.63 7.21 2.31
C LYS A 105 -1.50 7.53 3.54
N GLY A 106 -0.94 8.11 4.59
CA GLY A 106 -1.70 8.53 5.77
C GLY A 106 -2.78 9.57 5.46
N PHE A 107 -2.44 10.61 4.67
CA PHE A 107 -3.39 11.61 4.20
C PHE A 107 -4.49 10.99 3.32
N ALA A 108 -4.13 10.09 2.42
CA ALA A 108 -5.08 9.38 1.57
C ALA A 108 -6.06 8.55 2.41
N VAL A 109 -5.58 7.80 3.41
CA VAL A 109 -6.45 7.01 4.29
C VAL A 109 -7.37 7.91 5.12
N GLY A 110 -6.81 8.95 5.77
CA GLY A 110 -7.61 9.85 6.60
C GLY A 110 -8.71 10.56 5.82
N SER A 111 -8.38 11.11 4.65
CA SER A 111 -9.36 11.78 3.79
C SER A 111 -10.39 10.79 3.21
N ALA A 112 -9.98 9.56 2.88
CA ALA A 112 -10.90 8.52 2.45
C ALA A 112 -11.90 8.15 3.53
N VAL A 113 -11.49 8.03 4.80
CA VAL A 113 -12.41 7.76 5.93
C VAL A 113 -13.43 8.88 6.09
N LEU A 114 -12.98 10.14 6.14
CA LEU A 114 -13.87 11.29 6.30
C LEU A 114 -14.85 11.41 5.13
N THR A 115 -14.35 11.26 3.89
CA THR A 115 -15.19 11.27 2.68
C THR A 115 -16.19 10.12 2.67
N ALA A 116 -15.76 8.92 3.07
CA ALA A 116 -16.63 7.75 3.11
C ALA A 116 -17.76 7.91 4.13
N LEU A 117 -17.52 8.57 5.28
CA LEU A 117 -18.58 8.91 6.22
C LEU A 117 -19.61 9.88 5.62
N SER A 118 -19.17 10.86 4.84
CA SER A 118 -20.08 11.77 4.12
C SER A 118 -20.89 11.05 3.06
N LEU A 119 -20.26 10.16 2.29
CA LEU A 119 -20.95 9.32 1.30
C LEU A 119 -21.94 8.36 1.97
N LEU A 120 -21.60 7.83 3.15
CA LEU A 120 -22.49 6.99 3.95
C LEU A 120 -23.73 7.77 4.41
N ALA A 121 -23.55 9.01 4.88
CA ALA A 121 -24.66 9.90 5.24
C ALA A 121 -25.54 10.25 4.02
N ALA A 122 -24.92 10.53 2.86
CA ALA A 122 -25.63 10.78 1.62
C ALA A 122 -26.42 9.54 1.15
N PHE A 123 -25.81 8.36 1.21
CA PHE A 123 -26.47 7.10 0.87
C PHE A 123 -27.67 6.83 1.79
N LYS A 124 -27.51 7.01 3.11
CA LYS A 124 -28.60 6.94 4.09
C LYS A 124 -29.77 7.85 3.69
N GLY A 125 -29.50 9.10 3.30
CA GLY A 125 -30.53 10.04 2.87
C GLY A 125 -31.30 9.60 1.62
N ILE A 126 -30.69 8.82 0.73
CA ILE A 126 -31.32 8.31 -0.50
C ILE A 126 -32.17 7.07 -0.20
N VAL A 127 -31.65 6.15 0.62
CA VAL A 127 -32.28 4.84 0.84
C VAL A 127 -33.36 4.86 1.91
N ASP A 128 -33.24 5.74 2.92
CA ASP A 128 -34.22 5.84 4.00
C ASP A 128 -35.53 6.48 3.49
N PRO A 129 -36.67 5.76 3.53
CA PRO A 129 -37.96 6.30 3.09
C PRO A 129 -38.36 7.57 3.83
N SER A 130 -37.96 7.70 5.09
CA SER A 130 -38.24 8.86 5.94
C SER A 130 -37.45 10.12 5.55
N SER A 131 -36.35 9.97 4.80
CA SER A 131 -35.46 11.06 4.39
C SER A 131 -35.72 11.55 2.97
N ARG A 132 -36.70 10.96 2.24
CA ARG A 132 -37.04 11.35 0.87
C ARG A 132 -37.81 12.67 0.85
N HIS A 133 -37.54 13.50 -0.17
CA HIS A 133 -38.28 14.74 -0.39
C HIS A 133 -39.77 14.43 -0.63
N GLY A 134 -40.66 14.97 0.22
CA GLY A 134 -42.10 14.65 0.22
C GLY A 134 -42.49 13.40 1.01
N ALA A 135 -41.58 12.84 1.83
CA ALA A 135 -41.91 11.76 2.75
C ALA A 135 -43.03 12.20 3.72
N ARG A 136 -44.03 11.32 3.90
CA ARG A 136 -45.06 11.54 4.91
C ARG A 136 -44.44 11.46 6.30
N ALA A 137 -44.99 12.18 7.27
CA ALA A 137 -44.51 12.18 8.65
C ALA A 137 -44.54 10.79 9.33
N ASP A 138 -45.32 9.85 8.80
CA ASP A 138 -45.45 8.46 9.22
C ASP A 138 -44.61 7.47 8.38
N ALA A 139 -43.76 7.97 7.47
CA ALA A 139 -42.92 7.10 6.66
C ALA A 139 -42.01 6.23 7.55
N PRO A 140 -41.95 4.90 7.31
CA PRO A 140 -41.17 4.00 8.13
C PRO A 140 -39.69 4.36 8.03
N LYS A 141 -39.12 4.75 9.17
CA LYS A 141 -37.69 5.03 9.31
C LYS A 141 -36.92 3.72 9.28
N MET A 142 -35.83 3.67 8.52
CA MET A 142 -34.93 2.53 8.65
C MET A 142 -34.22 2.59 9.99
N ASP A 143 -34.23 1.45 10.69
CA ASP A 143 -33.41 1.27 11.86
C ASP A 143 -31.97 0.97 11.45
N TYR A 144 -31.03 1.62 12.10
CA TYR A 144 -29.59 1.47 11.89
C TYR A 144 -28.88 1.06 13.19
N ASP A 145 -29.62 0.49 14.15
CA ASP A 145 -29.05 -0.10 15.36
C ASP A 145 -28.08 -1.25 15.00
N VAL A 146 -26.89 -1.23 15.60
CA VAL A 146 -25.90 -2.31 15.50
C VAL A 146 -26.39 -3.63 16.10
N SER A 147 -27.41 -3.57 16.94
CA SER A 147 -28.10 -4.74 17.49
C SER A 147 -28.99 -5.45 16.46
N ASP A 148 -29.32 -4.80 15.33
CA ASP A 148 -30.05 -5.43 14.24
C ASP A 148 -29.18 -6.52 13.58
N PRO A 149 -29.66 -7.78 13.47
CA PRO A 149 -28.87 -8.87 12.92
C PRO A 149 -28.42 -8.66 11.48
N ILE A 150 -29.23 -7.99 10.64
CA ILE A 150 -28.91 -7.77 9.23
C ILE A 150 -27.80 -6.72 9.12
N LEU A 151 -27.89 -5.64 9.89
CA LEU A 151 -26.87 -4.60 9.93
C LEU A 151 -25.56 -5.15 10.50
N LEU A 152 -25.59 -5.88 11.62
CA LEU A 152 -24.39 -6.47 12.22
C LEU A 152 -23.72 -7.49 11.29
N ALA A 153 -24.51 -8.34 10.60
CA ALA A 153 -23.99 -9.25 9.59
C ALA A 153 -23.31 -8.46 8.45
N GLY A 154 -23.92 -7.36 8.00
CA GLY A 154 -23.30 -6.43 7.07
C GLY A 154 -21.95 -5.91 7.56
N VAL A 155 -21.87 -5.46 8.82
CA VAL A 155 -20.62 -4.97 9.43
C VAL A 155 -19.53 -6.04 9.42
N LEU A 156 -19.82 -7.27 9.80
CA LEU A 156 -18.84 -8.35 9.82
C LEU A 156 -18.35 -8.70 8.40
N VAL A 157 -19.27 -8.82 7.44
CA VAL A 157 -18.92 -9.07 6.03
C VAL A 157 -18.10 -7.90 5.47
N GLY A 158 -18.47 -6.67 5.78
CA GLY A 158 -17.76 -5.47 5.36
C GLY A 158 -16.35 -5.40 5.94
N ALA A 159 -16.21 -5.70 7.22
CA ALA A 159 -14.92 -5.71 7.90
C ALA A 159 -13.96 -6.76 7.31
N MET A 160 -14.50 -7.87 6.79
CA MET A 160 -13.73 -8.92 6.11
C MET A 160 -13.22 -8.48 4.72
N LEU A 161 -13.94 -7.61 3.99
CA LEU A 161 -13.61 -7.27 2.59
C LEU A 161 -12.17 -6.74 2.43
N PRO A 162 -11.67 -5.79 3.24
CA PRO A 162 -10.28 -5.31 3.11
C PRO A 162 -9.23 -6.39 3.34
N PHE A 163 -9.48 -7.34 4.24
CA PHE A 163 -8.58 -8.48 4.46
C PHE A 163 -8.53 -9.39 3.24
N LEU A 164 -9.69 -9.66 2.63
CA LEU A 164 -9.75 -10.42 1.39
C LEU A 164 -9.07 -9.66 0.25
N PHE A 165 -9.26 -8.33 0.13
CA PHE A 165 -8.53 -7.50 -0.82
C PHE A 165 -7.01 -7.70 -0.67
N GLY A 166 -6.52 -7.53 0.55
CA GLY A 166 -5.10 -7.64 0.87
C GLY A 166 -4.56 -9.03 0.57
N ALA A 167 -5.30 -10.08 0.93
CA ALA A 167 -4.90 -11.45 0.66
C ALA A 167 -4.78 -11.72 -0.85
N LEU A 168 -5.77 -11.31 -1.65
CA LEU A 168 -5.74 -11.50 -3.10
C LEU A 168 -4.56 -10.76 -3.73
N THR A 169 -4.32 -9.50 -3.37
CA THR A 169 -3.20 -8.73 -3.92
C THR A 169 -1.85 -9.29 -3.47
N MET A 170 -1.69 -9.69 -2.21
CA MET A 170 -0.44 -10.30 -1.72
C MET A 170 -0.13 -11.64 -2.40
N ILE A 171 -1.14 -12.51 -2.57
CA ILE A 171 -0.97 -13.79 -3.27
C ILE A 171 -0.59 -13.55 -4.74
N SER A 172 -1.21 -12.55 -5.39
CA SER A 172 -0.92 -12.17 -6.76
C SER A 172 0.53 -11.71 -6.94
N VAL A 173 1.00 -10.82 -6.06
CA VAL A 173 2.39 -10.36 -6.02
C VAL A 173 3.34 -11.54 -5.77
N GLY A 174 2.99 -12.45 -4.86
CA GLY A 174 3.81 -13.63 -4.56
C GLY A 174 4.02 -14.54 -5.78
N LYS A 175 2.97 -14.79 -6.58
CA LYS A 175 3.08 -15.54 -7.84
C LYS A 175 3.97 -14.84 -8.85
N ALA A 176 3.75 -13.56 -9.08
CA ALA A 176 4.54 -12.76 -10.03
C ALA A 176 6.03 -12.69 -9.62
N ALA A 177 6.29 -12.54 -8.32
CA ALA A 177 7.64 -12.52 -7.77
C ALA A 177 8.34 -13.88 -7.92
N ALA A 178 7.63 -15.00 -7.74
CA ALA A 178 8.18 -16.33 -7.97
C ALA A 178 8.60 -16.53 -9.44
N GLU A 179 7.73 -16.15 -10.38
CA GLU A 179 8.03 -16.20 -11.83
C GLU A 179 9.22 -15.30 -12.19
N MET A 180 9.27 -14.09 -11.63
CA MET A 180 10.40 -13.18 -11.79
C MET A 180 11.72 -13.78 -11.26
N ILE A 181 11.69 -14.41 -10.08
CA ILE A 181 12.88 -15.04 -9.49
C ILE A 181 13.37 -16.20 -10.36
N GLU A 182 12.46 -17.03 -10.88
CA GLU A 182 12.81 -18.13 -11.77
C GLU A 182 13.42 -17.62 -13.08
N GLU A 183 12.85 -16.56 -13.67
CA GLU A 183 13.38 -15.94 -14.88
C GLU A 183 14.76 -15.31 -14.66
N VAL A 184 14.96 -14.54 -13.59
CA VAL A 184 16.28 -13.96 -13.27
C VAL A 184 17.32 -15.06 -13.04
N ARG A 185 16.96 -16.13 -12.32
CA ARG A 185 17.84 -17.29 -12.12
C ARG A 185 18.14 -18.03 -13.43
N ARG A 186 17.17 -18.11 -14.34
CA ARG A 186 17.36 -18.66 -15.68
C ARG A 186 18.36 -17.81 -16.46
N GLN A 187 18.18 -16.49 -16.50
CA GLN A 187 19.09 -15.59 -17.21
C GLN A 187 20.53 -15.68 -16.67
N PHE A 188 20.70 -15.71 -15.35
CA PHE A 188 22.03 -15.91 -14.74
C PHE A 188 22.75 -17.16 -15.24
N ARG A 189 22.02 -18.26 -15.51
CA ARG A 189 22.61 -19.53 -15.97
C ARG A 189 22.74 -19.64 -17.48
N GLU A 190 21.78 -19.11 -18.23
CA GLU A 190 21.59 -19.42 -19.65
C GLU A 190 21.98 -18.30 -20.60
N VAL A 191 21.80 -17.04 -20.20
CA VAL A 191 22.13 -15.89 -21.07
C VAL A 191 23.65 -15.75 -21.13
N LYS A 192 24.17 -15.68 -22.36
CA LYS A 192 25.61 -15.66 -22.64
C LYS A 192 25.93 -14.61 -23.69
N ASN A 193 27.15 -14.08 -23.62
CA ASN A 193 27.70 -13.28 -24.71
C ASN A 193 28.34 -14.15 -25.81
N GLU A 194 28.86 -13.51 -26.86
CA GLU A 194 29.48 -14.17 -28.01
C GLU A 194 30.68 -15.05 -27.64
N LYS A 195 31.36 -14.76 -26.52
CA LYS A 195 32.47 -15.56 -25.98
C LYS A 195 32.01 -16.75 -25.13
N GLY A 196 30.69 -16.98 -25.03
CA GLY A 196 30.10 -18.07 -24.28
C GLY A 196 30.08 -17.88 -22.77
N ARG A 197 30.43 -16.69 -22.27
CA ARG A 197 30.40 -16.37 -20.83
C ARG A 197 28.99 -16.09 -20.38
N THR A 198 28.63 -16.59 -19.20
CA THR A 198 27.29 -16.42 -18.64
C THR A 198 27.13 -15.07 -17.94
N LEU A 199 25.89 -14.60 -17.86
CA LEU A 199 25.54 -13.40 -17.10
C LEU A 199 25.99 -13.49 -15.63
N MET A 200 25.88 -14.66 -14.99
CA MET A 200 26.36 -14.86 -13.62
C MET A 200 27.88 -14.65 -13.49
N GLU A 201 28.66 -15.18 -14.43
CA GLU A 201 30.12 -15.02 -14.42
C GLU A 201 30.51 -13.55 -14.57
N ALA A 202 29.84 -12.81 -15.46
CA ALA A 202 30.04 -11.37 -15.63
C ALA A 202 29.75 -10.62 -14.31
N ILE A 203 28.60 -10.88 -13.68
CA ILE A 203 28.20 -10.25 -12.40
C ILE A 203 29.21 -10.56 -11.29
N ILE A 204 29.69 -11.80 -11.17
CA ILE A 204 30.66 -12.18 -10.13
C ILE A 204 31.98 -11.41 -10.32
N ARG A 205 32.49 -11.33 -11.55
CA ARG A 205 33.75 -10.62 -11.86
C ARG A 205 33.63 -9.12 -11.56
N SER A 206 32.53 -8.50 -12.00
CA SER A 206 32.24 -7.09 -11.71
C SER A 206 32.11 -6.84 -10.20
N THR A 207 31.44 -7.74 -9.47
CA THR A 207 31.30 -7.66 -8.00
C THR A 207 32.65 -7.76 -7.27
N ASN A 208 33.62 -8.47 -7.85
CA ASN A 208 34.99 -8.58 -7.33
C ASN A 208 35.88 -7.37 -7.71
N GLY A 209 35.33 -6.37 -8.40
CA GLY A 209 36.01 -5.13 -8.77
C GLY A 209 36.71 -5.18 -10.13
N GLU A 210 36.51 -6.23 -10.92
CA GLU A 210 37.02 -6.28 -12.30
C GLU A 210 36.18 -5.39 -13.22
N LYS A 211 36.84 -4.52 -13.99
CA LYS A 211 36.18 -3.80 -15.08
C LYS A 211 36.05 -4.73 -16.28
N LEU A 212 34.82 -5.05 -16.66
CA LEU A 212 34.52 -5.80 -17.87
C LEU A 212 34.66 -4.88 -19.09
N SER A 213 35.21 -5.40 -20.18
CA SER A 213 35.08 -4.78 -21.50
C SER A 213 33.70 -5.09 -22.07
N GLU A 214 33.24 -4.32 -23.07
CA GLU A 214 31.95 -4.56 -23.73
C GLU A 214 31.81 -5.99 -24.27
N GLU A 215 32.90 -6.56 -24.80
CA GLU A 215 32.92 -7.96 -25.30
C GLU A 215 32.85 -9.02 -24.19
N ASP A 216 33.18 -8.63 -22.96
CA ASP A 216 33.23 -9.50 -21.79
C ASP A 216 31.97 -9.39 -20.93
N ASP A 217 31.18 -8.34 -21.14
CA ASP A 217 29.89 -8.11 -20.50
C ASP A 217 28.79 -8.96 -21.14
N VAL A 218 27.66 -9.07 -20.45
CA VAL A 218 26.49 -9.84 -20.90
C VAL A 218 25.25 -9.00 -20.63
N ASP A 219 24.53 -8.63 -21.68
CA ASP A 219 23.30 -7.83 -21.56
C ASP A 219 22.13 -8.70 -21.08
N PRO A 220 21.45 -8.36 -19.97
CA PRO A 220 20.28 -9.08 -19.50
C PRO A 220 19.03 -8.79 -20.35
N ASP A 221 18.14 -9.79 -20.46
CA ASP A 221 16.84 -9.65 -21.13
C ASP A 221 15.83 -8.99 -20.17
N SER A 222 15.86 -7.66 -20.14
CA SER A 222 14.95 -6.84 -19.32
C SER A 222 13.51 -6.90 -19.81
N ASP A 223 13.30 -7.03 -21.13
CA ASP A 223 11.97 -7.08 -21.75
C ASP A 223 11.15 -8.26 -21.23
N ARG A 224 11.79 -9.40 -21.03
CA ARG A 224 11.13 -10.59 -20.48
C ARG A 224 10.69 -10.40 -19.04
N CYS A 225 11.49 -9.74 -18.21
CA CYS A 225 11.10 -9.34 -16.84
C CYS A 225 9.91 -8.36 -16.87
N VAL A 226 9.95 -7.35 -17.75
CA VAL A 226 8.84 -6.40 -17.95
C VAL A 226 7.56 -7.14 -18.37
N MET A 227 7.67 -8.09 -19.29
CA MET A 227 6.54 -8.88 -19.79
C MET A 227 5.87 -9.70 -18.67
N ILE A 228 6.65 -10.36 -17.81
CA ILE A 228 6.13 -11.12 -16.66
C ILE A 228 5.30 -10.21 -15.74
N SER A 229 5.89 -9.08 -15.33
CA SER A 229 5.21 -8.13 -14.44
C SER A 229 3.95 -7.52 -15.07
N THR A 230 3.99 -7.20 -16.37
CA THR A 230 2.88 -6.63 -17.13
C THR A 230 1.73 -7.62 -17.26
N ARG A 231 2.02 -8.84 -17.69
CA ARG A 231 1.01 -9.89 -17.87
C ARG A 231 0.35 -10.24 -16.55
N SER A 232 1.14 -10.39 -15.48
CA SER A 232 0.61 -10.74 -14.16
C SER A 232 -0.23 -9.60 -13.58
N SER A 233 0.21 -8.34 -13.68
CA SER A 233 -0.55 -7.20 -13.14
C SER A 233 -1.90 -7.02 -13.83
N ILE A 234 -1.98 -7.10 -15.16
CA ILE A 234 -3.24 -7.00 -15.92
C ILE A 234 -4.21 -8.12 -15.55
N LYS A 235 -3.72 -9.35 -15.43
CA LYS A 235 -4.59 -10.50 -15.13
C LYS A 235 -5.07 -10.48 -13.68
N GLU A 236 -4.16 -10.26 -12.73
CA GLU A 236 -4.45 -10.41 -11.31
C GLU A 236 -5.19 -9.19 -10.72
N MET A 237 -5.17 -8.00 -11.37
CA MET A 237 -5.95 -6.83 -10.91
C MET A 237 -7.47 -7.01 -11.06
N ILE A 238 -7.91 -7.90 -11.96
CA ILE A 238 -9.33 -8.07 -12.29
C ILE A 238 -10.13 -8.55 -11.09
N ALA A 239 -9.66 -9.60 -10.39
CA ALA A 239 -10.42 -10.18 -9.27
C ALA A 239 -10.60 -9.18 -8.10
N PRO A 240 -9.54 -8.51 -7.59
CA PRO A 240 -9.65 -7.44 -6.60
C PRO A 240 -10.60 -6.30 -7.03
N GLY A 241 -10.51 -5.85 -8.28
CA GLY A 241 -11.34 -4.75 -8.78
C GLY A 241 -12.81 -5.13 -8.94
N VAL A 242 -13.09 -6.28 -9.54
CA VAL A 242 -14.46 -6.77 -9.76
C VAL A 242 -15.18 -6.97 -8.43
N TYR A 243 -14.55 -7.63 -7.45
CA TYR A 243 -15.23 -7.88 -6.19
C TYR A 243 -15.48 -6.57 -5.41
N ALA A 244 -14.53 -5.61 -5.44
CA ALA A 244 -14.69 -4.32 -4.75
C ALA A 244 -15.91 -3.56 -5.29
N VAL A 245 -16.14 -3.58 -6.60
CA VAL A 245 -17.30 -2.94 -7.25
C VAL A 245 -18.60 -3.73 -7.04
N LEU A 246 -18.54 -5.06 -7.17
CA LEU A 246 -19.75 -5.89 -7.11
C LEU A 246 -20.27 -6.12 -5.69
N SER A 247 -19.41 -6.09 -4.66
CA SER A 247 -19.81 -6.40 -3.28
C SER A 247 -20.99 -5.55 -2.75
N PRO A 248 -21.01 -4.20 -2.84
CA PRO A 248 -22.18 -3.43 -2.41
C PRO A 248 -23.41 -3.66 -3.29
N LEU A 249 -23.23 -3.95 -4.59
CA LEU A 249 -24.35 -4.22 -5.50
C LEU A 249 -25.04 -5.54 -5.15
N VAL A 250 -24.26 -6.61 -4.97
CA VAL A 250 -24.75 -7.94 -4.62
C VAL A 250 -25.48 -7.89 -3.27
N VAL A 251 -24.86 -7.29 -2.25
CA VAL A 251 -25.49 -7.15 -0.92
C VAL A 251 -26.75 -6.27 -1.00
N GLY A 252 -26.69 -5.19 -1.77
CA GLY A 252 -27.82 -4.26 -1.94
C GLY A 252 -29.03 -4.87 -2.62
N PHE A 253 -28.85 -5.61 -3.72
CA PHE A 253 -29.95 -6.22 -4.45
C PHE A 253 -30.49 -7.50 -3.81
N LEU A 254 -29.66 -8.25 -3.08
CA LEU A 254 -30.09 -9.52 -2.47
C LEU A 254 -30.64 -9.36 -1.05
N ILE A 255 -30.02 -8.52 -0.22
CA ILE A 255 -30.34 -8.39 1.20
C ILE A 255 -31.00 -7.05 1.49
N GLY A 256 -30.51 -5.99 0.85
CA GLY A 256 -31.10 -4.66 0.93
C GLY A 256 -30.16 -3.60 1.51
N PRO A 257 -30.64 -2.34 1.54
CA PRO A 257 -29.83 -1.17 1.89
C PRO A 257 -29.32 -1.18 3.33
N ARG A 258 -30.01 -1.83 4.28
CA ARG A 258 -29.55 -1.96 5.67
C ARG A 258 -28.27 -2.79 5.78
N ALA A 259 -28.20 -3.91 5.06
CA ALA A 259 -27.00 -4.73 5.01
C ALA A 259 -25.84 -3.97 4.34
N VAL A 260 -26.12 -3.16 3.31
CA VAL A 260 -25.12 -2.29 2.67
C VAL A 260 -24.59 -1.24 3.63
N MET A 261 -25.44 -0.62 4.47
CA MET A 261 -24.98 0.31 5.50
C MET A 261 -23.98 -0.35 6.47
N GLY A 262 -24.31 -1.56 6.94
CA GLY A 262 -23.39 -2.36 7.74
C GLY A 262 -22.09 -2.67 6.99
N LEU A 263 -22.20 -3.14 5.74
CA LEU A 263 -21.07 -3.45 4.87
C LEU A 263 -20.11 -2.28 4.73
N LEU A 264 -20.64 -1.09 4.41
CA LEU A 264 -19.84 0.13 4.25
C LEU A 264 -19.19 0.53 5.56
N ALA A 265 -19.93 0.53 6.68
CA ALA A 265 -19.39 0.86 7.99
C ALA A 265 -18.25 -0.08 8.42
N GLY A 266 -18.44 -1.39 8.26
CA GLY A 266 -17.41 -2.41 8.54
C GLY A 266 -16.19 -2.25 7.64
N THR A 267 -16.40 -2.02 6.35
CA THR A 267 -15.32 -1.82 5.36
C THR A 267 -14.48 -0.59 5.71
N ILE A 268 -15.11 0.55 6.02
CA ILE A 268 -14.41 1.79 6.40
C ILE A 268 -13.54 1.54 7.64
N GLY A 269 -14.13 0.93 8.67
CA GLY A 269 -13.45 0.69 9.95
C GLY A 269 -12.22 -0.21 9.79
N SER A 270 -12.36 -1.36 9.13
CA SER A 270 -11.23 -2.30 8.99
C SER A 270 -10.22 -1.87 7.92
N ALA A 271 -10.65 -1.25 6.82
CA ALA A 271 -9.76 -0.76 5.77
C ALA A 271 -8.82 0.33 6.30
N ALA A 272 -9.34 1.26 7.11
CA ALA A 272 -8.52 2.32 7.70
C ALA A 272 -7.38 1.74 8.54
N MET A 273 -7.68 0.76 9.41
CA MET A 273 -6.67 0.12 10.25
C MET A 273 -5.66 -0.65 9.41
N LEU A 274 -6.15 -1.47 8.47
CA LEU A 274 -5.30 -2.31 7.63
C LEU A 274 -4.38 -1.48 6.73
N ALA A 275 -4.89 -0.41 6.14
CA ALA A 275 -4.12 0.47 5.27
C ALA A 275 -2.99 1.19 6.01
N VAL A 276 -3.27 1.75 7.19
CA VAL A 276 -2.24 2.39 8.03
C VAL A 276 -1.20 1.37 8.48
N MET A 277 -1.66 0.20 8.98
CA MET A 277 -0.77 -0.87 9.43
C MET A 277 0.18 -1.32 8.31
N MET A 278 -0.36 -1.68 7.14
CA MET A 278 0.43 -2.18 6.02
C MET A 278 1.36 -1.09 5.45
N GLY A 279 0.88 0.14 5.33
CA GLY A 279 1.68 1.27 4.84
C GLY A 279 2.89 1.55 5.72
N ASN A 280 2.68 1.61 7.04
CA ASN A 280 3.74 1.93 7.99
C ASN A 280 4.67 0.74 8.27
N ALA A 281 4.17 -0.49 8.32
CA ALA A 281 5.02 -1.69 8.43
C ALA A 281 5.97 -1.79 7.23
N GLY A 282 5.44 -1.62 6.01
CA GLY A 282 6.23 -1.58 4.77
C GLY A 282 7.33 -0.51 4.81
N GLY A 283 6.96 0.73 5.15
CA GLY A 283 7.93 1.82 5.26
C GLY A 283 8.99 1.59 6.35
N ALA A 284 8.61 0.98 7.47
CA ALA A 284 9.54 0.67 8.55
C ALA A 284 10.57 -0.40 8.14
N TRP A 285 10.16 -1.45 7.43
CA TRP A 285 11.10 -2.44 6.89
C TRP A 285 12.04 -1.82 5.87
N ASP A 286 11.52 -1.01 4.94
CA ASP A 286 12.36 -0.42 3.90
C ASP A 286 13.39 0.58 4.46
N ASN A 287 12.98 1.42 5.41
CA ASN A 287 13.92 2.32 6.10
C ASN A 287 14.94 1.56 6.96
N SER A 288 14.57 0.41 7.54
CA SER A 288 15.50 -0.46 8.27
C SER A 288 16.55 -1.07 7.33
N LYS A 289 16.13 -1.48 6.12
CA LYS A 289 17.04 -1.92 5.05
C LYS A 289 18.00 -0.79 4.67
N LYS A 290 17.49 0.40 4.35
CA LYS A 290 18.29 1.57 3.97
C LYS A 290 19.31 1.96 5.06
N LEU A 291 18.94 1.84 6.34
CA LEU A 291 19.88 2.05 7.45
C LEU A 291 21.04 1.05 7.40
N CYS A 292 20.78 -0.23 7.10
CA CYS A 292 21.83 -1.24 6.95
C CYS A 292 22.77 -0.94 5.75
N GLU A 293 22.25 -0.32 4.69
CA GLU A 293 23.04 0.14 3.54
C GLU A 293 24.00 1.27 3.95
N LYS A 294 23.49 2.28 4.66
CA LYS A 294 24.30 3.41 5.17
C LYS A 294 25.37 2.97 6.16
N LEU A 295 25.08 1.97 6.99
CA LEU A 295 26.03 1.41 7.95
C LEU A 295 27.06 0.45 7.30
N GLY A 296 26.95 0.18 5.99
CA GLY A 296 27.86 -0.73 5.28
C GLY A 296 27.69 -2.21 5.65
N ILE A 297 26.59 -2.57 6.32
CA ILE A 297 26.33 -3.94 6.80
C ILE A 297 25.35 -4.71 5.90
N LYS A 298 24.92 -4.14 4.77
CA LYS A 298 23.97 -4.77 3.83
C LYS A 298 24.33 -6.23 3.46
N LYS A 299 25.62 -6.52 3.25
CA LYS A 299 26.10 -7.85 2.84
C LYS A 299 26.23 -8.86 3.99
N THR A 300 26.12 -8.41 5.24
CA THR A 300 26.16 -9.28 6.43
C THR A 300 24.83 -10.02 6.61
N ASP A 301 24.81 -11.04 7.47
CA ASP A 301 23.56 -11.78 7.78
C ASP A 301 22.49 -10.87 8.40
N GLN A 302 22.91 -9.87 9.17
CA GLN A 302 22.02 -8.83 9.70
C GLN A 302 21.42 -7.99 8.56
N GLY A 303 22.23 -7.57 7.60
CA GLY A 303 21.75 -6.80 6.44
C GLY A 303 20.80 -7.62 5.57
N LYS A 304 21.13 -8.89 5.31
CA LYS A 304 20.25 -9.82 4.58
C LYS A 304 18.93 -10.06 5.31
N ALA A 305 18.94 -10.13 6.64
CA ALA A 305 17.72 -10.25 7.44
C ALA A 305 16.79 -9.03 7.34
N CYS A 306 17.32 -7.84 7.05
CA CYS A 306 16.52 -6.63 6.78
C CYS A 306 16.04 -6.53 5.32
N VAL A 307 16.63 -7.29 4.40
CA VAL A 307 16.18 -7.35 3.00
C VAL A 307 14.98 -8.28 2.85
N VAL A 308 14.89 -9.31 3.70
CA VAL A 308 13.74 -10.22 3.84
C VAL A 308 12.60 -9.54 4.57
#